data_AF-A0A952RQP2-F1
#
_entry.id   AF-A0A952RQP2-F1
#
_cell.length_a   1.000
_cell.length_b   1.000
_cell.length_c   1.000
_cell.angle_alpha   90.00
_cell.angle_beta   90.00
_cell.angle_gamma   90.00
#
_symmetry.space_group_name_H-M   'P 1'
#
loop_
_entity.id
_entity.type
_entity.pdbx_description
1 polymer ?
#
loop_
_entity_poly.entity_id
_entity_poly.type
_entity_poly.pdbx_seq_one_letter_code
_entity_poly.pdbx_strand_id
1 'polypeptide(L)'
;MRTLGPAQKDIAFGSFVGPLPRIDWGAAATTRALRGKRWIWLGLACKEAWLSLAIVRTGYAANVLAFVYDHGARAMVVDKTIVAPAFTAHVTDDAHAPGLLARFDFAGSHVAFERSGPDLEVRARLGGIDLEVLCDESVAPLGVAAIADLGGGLRNATEKRALMSVRGRFAASGRSYALEGATAGWDYTNGLLPRHTKWRWAFGLGRDLAFNLVEGFVGEAECALFADGAVHPLAEPRFTFDRTRPSDPWRIEADGIDLRFEVGEVHAQYTNLLLVRSHFLQPVGHFHGTIAGRTVADLPGVVEDQDVLW
;
A
#
# COMPACT_ATOMS: atom_id res chain seq x y z
N MET A 1 -18.19 -10.03 -4.88
CA MET A 1 -16.79 -10.42 -5.18
C MET A 1 -16.79 -11.74 -5.94
N ARG A 2 -15.92 -11.90 -6.95
CA ARG A 2 -15.79 -13.14 -7.75
C ARG A 2 -14.46 -13.84 -7.43
N THR A 3 -14.29 -15.11 -7.79
CA THR A 3 -12.98 -15.78 -7.71
C THR A 3 -12.27 -15.64 -9.06
N LEU A 4 -10.97 -15.29 -9.06
CA LEU A 4 -10.16 -15.22 -10.28
C LEU A 4 -9.67 -16.61 -10.69
N GLY A 5 -9.89 -16.99 -11.96
CA GLY A 5 -9.35 -18.21 -12.56
C GLY A 5 -8.00 -17.97 -13.27
N PRO A 6 -7.23 -19.03 -13.60
CA PRO A 6 -5.93 -18.86 -14.25
C PRO A 6 -6.06 -18.29 -15.67
N ALA A 7 -5.18 -17.31 -15.97
CA ALA A 7 -4.89 -16.73 -17.28
C ALA A 7 -6.08 -16.69 -18.28
N GLN A 8 -7.01 -15.76 -18.07
CA GLN A 8 -8.06 -15.49 -19.05
C GLN A 8 -7.50 -14.66 -20.22
N LYS A 9 -7.87 -15.02 -21.46
CA LYS A 9 -7.56 -14.24 -22.67
C LYS A 9 -8.22 -12.86 -22.67
N ASP A 10 -9.32 -12.72 -21.93
CA ASP A 10 -10.02 -11.46 -21.69
C ASP A 10 -9.90 -11.10 -20.20
N ILE A 11 -9.37 -9.92 -19.91
CA ILE A 11 -9.21 -9.44 -18.54
C ILE A 11 -10.60 -9.05 -18.01
N ALA A 12 -11.12 -9.81 -17.05
CA ALA A 12 -12.35 -9.47 -16.37
C ALA A 12 -12.15 -8.24 -15.47
N PHE A 13 -13.00 -7.22 -15.61
CA PHE A 13 -13.01 -6.06 -14.74
C PHE A 13 -13.91 -6.29 -13.52
N GLY A 14 -13.52 -5.75 -12.36
CA GLY A 14 -14.27 -5.82 -11.12
C GLY A 14 -13.41 -6.17 -9.91
N SER A 15 -14.07 -6.70 -8.88
CA SER A 15 -13.50 -7.07 -7.58
C SER A 15 -13.48 -8.58 -7.38
N PHE A 16 -12.35 -9.10 -6.92
CA PHE A 16 -12.05 -10.52 -6.85
C PHE A 16 -11.39 -10.93 -5.53
N VAL A 17 -11.76 -12.09 -4.99
CA VAL A 17 -11.04 -12.73 -3.88
C VAL A 17 -9.93 -13.60 -4.46
N GLY A 18 -8.73 -13.47 -3.89
CA GLY A 18 -7.59 -14.33 -4.22
C GLY A 18 -6.47 -13.60 -4.96
N PRO A 19 -5.46 -14.35 -5.41
CA PRO A 19 -4.27 -13.79 -6.03
C PRO A 19 -4.61 -13.11 -7.36
N LEU A 20 -4.07 -11.91 -7.56
CA LEU A 20 -4.06 -11.28 -8.87
C LEU A 20 -3.16 -12.10 -9.80
N PRO A 21 -3.65 -12.54 -10.97
CA PRO A 21 -2.80 -13.23 -11.93
C PRO A 21 -1.74 -12.28 -12.47
N ARG A 22 -0.73 -12.83 -13.15
CA ARG A 22 0.18 -12.02 -13.97
C ARG A 22 -0.59 -11.08 -14.89
N ILE A 23 -0.27 -9.79 -14.81
CA ILE A 23 -0.91 -8.74 -15.61
C ILE A 23 0.06 -8.22 -16.67
N ASP A 24 -0.18 -8.59 -17.93
CA ASP A 24 0.44 -7.96 -19.09
C ASP A 24 -0.63 -7.20 -19.89
N TRP A 25 -0.47 -5.88 -19.96
CA TRP A 25 -1.38 -5.00 -20.69
C TRP A 25 -1.16 -5.00 -22.20
N GLY A 26 -0.10 -5.66 -22.72
CA GLY A 26 0.20 -5.71 -24.16
C GLY A 26 0.52 -4.34 -24.78
N ALA A 27 0.86 -3.34 -23.96
CA ALA A 27 1.05 -1.98 -24.43
C ALA A 27 2.40 -1.75 -25.12
N ALA A 28 2.41 -0.87 -26.13
CA ALA A 28 3.64 -0.42 -26.79
C ALA A 28 4.64 0.18 -25.78
N ALA A 29 5.94 0.11 -26.10
CA ALA A 29 7.00 0.59 -25.22
C ALA A 29 6.84 2.07 -24.81
N THR A 30 6.39 2.91 -25.74
CA THR A 30 6.10 4.34 -25.49
C THR A 30 4.97 4.53 -24.49
N THR A 31 3.85 3.79 -24.66
CA THR A 31 2.74 3.79 -23.70
C THR A 31 3.19 3.30 -22.33
N ARG A 32 4.00 2.24 -22.25
CA ARG A 32 4.56 1.76 -20.97
C ARG A 32 5.48 2.80 -20.31
N ALA A 33 6.31 3.50 -21.07
CA ALA A 33 7.20 4.52 -20.54
C ALA A 33 6.43 5.74 -19.98
N LEU A 34 5.33 6.15 -20.62
CA LEU A 34 4.57 7.33 -20.20
C LEU A 34 3.47 7.02 -19.18
N ARG A 35 2.79 5.89 -19.35
CA ARG A 35 1.57 5.51 -18.61
C ARG A 35 1.79 4.39 -17.62
N GLY A 36 2.79 3.55 -17.84
CA GLY A 36 3.12 2.46 -16.93
C GLY A 36 3.50 2.99 -15.56
N LYS A 37 2.74 2.56 -14.55
CA LYS A 37 3.01 2.79 -13.14
C LYS A 37 2.84 1.47 -12.42
N ARG A 38 3.84 1.09 -11.63
CA ARG A 38 3.84 -0.12 -10.81
C ARG A 38 4.41 0.19 -9.45
N TRP A 39 3.83 -0.36 -8.41
CA TRP A 39 4.38 -0.24 -7.06
C TRP A 39 4.04 -1.45 -6.21
N ILE A 40 4.86 -1.64 -5.19
CA ILE A 40 4.55 -2.47 -4.04
C ILE A 40 4.75 -1.61 -2.79
N TRP A 41 3.79 -1.67 -1.88
CA TRP A 41 3.81 -1.02 -0.57
C TRP A 41 3.64 -2.08 0.51
N LEU A 42 4.33 -1.92 1.63
CA LEU A 42 4.22 -2.72 2.85
C LEU A 42 3.83 -1.82 4.01
N GLY A 43 2.82 -2.23 4.75
CA GLY A 43 2.54 -1.78 6.10
C GLY A 43 2.91 -2.89 7.08
N LEU A 44 3.69 -2.57 8.10
CA LEU A 44 4.00 -3.49 9.19
C LEU A 44 3.61 -2.80 10.50
N ALA A 45 2.75 -3.46 11.26
CA ALA A 45 2.31 -3.03 12.56
C ALA A 45 2.90 -3.95 13.63
N CYS A 46 3.62 -3.37 14.59
CA CYS A 46 3.95 -4.05 15.84
C CYS A 46 3.46 -3.21 17.01
N LYS A 47 3.58 -3.74 18.24
CA LYS A 47 3.11 -3.04 19.44
C LYS A 47 3.74 -1.65 19.62
N GLU A 48 4.98 -1.49 19.19
CA GLU A 48 5.79 -0.29 19.46
C GLU A 48 5.82 0.70 18.30
N ALA A 49 5.55 0.25 17.07
CA ALA A 49 5.69 1.09 15.90
C ALA A 49 4.85 0.64 14.70
N TRP A 50 4.63 1.61 13.81
CA TRP A 50 4.18 1.41 12.45
C TRP A 50 5.33 1.66 11.47
N LEU A 51 5.50 0.77 10.49
CA LEU A 51 6.39 0.96 9.33
C LEU A 51 5.55 1.01 8.06
N SER A 52 5.78 2.04 7.23
CA SER A 52 5.38 2.04 5.83
C SER A 52 6.63 2.02 4.94
N LEU A 53 6.60 1.22 3.88
CA LEU A 53 7.69 1.07 2.94
C LEU A 53 7.13 0.82 1.54
N ALA A 54 7.50 1.61 0.54
CA ALA A 54 7.10 1.36 -0.84
C ALA A 54 8.22 1.57 -1.85
N ILE A 55 8.19 0.73 -2.89
CA ILE A 55 8.95 0.94 -4.12
C ILE A 55 7.95 1.28 -5.22
N VAL A 56 8.08 2.47 -5.79
CA VAL A 56 7.26 2.95 -6.88
C VAL A 56 8.12 3.05 -8.13
N ARG A 57 7.75 2.34 -9.19
CA ARG A 57 8.36 2.45 -10.51
C ARG A 57 7.37 3.08 -11.47
N THR A 58 7.67 4.33 -11.83
CA THR A 58 7.06 4.96 -12.99
C THR A 58 7.84 4.59 -14.25
N GLY A 59 7.23 4.72 -15.42
CA GLY A 59 7.92 4.39 -16.67
C GLY A 59 9.20 5.20 -16.96
N TYR A 60 9.45 6.33 -16.27
CA TYR A 60 10.63 7.18 -16.48
C TYR A 60 11.42 7.53 -15.20
N ALA A 61 10.83 7.36 -14.01
CA ALA A 61 11.48 7.56 -12.71
C ALA A 61 11.10 6.44 -11.72
N ALA A 62 11.86 6.30 -10.66
CA ALA A 62 11.56 5.46 -9.52
C ALA A 62 11.52 6.30 -8.24
N ASN A 63 10.77 5.83 -7.25
CA ASN A 63 10.77 6.38 -5.90
C ASN A 63 10.83 5.22 -4.91
N VAL A 64 11.56 5.39 -3.82
CA VAL A 64 11.38 4.60 -2.60
C VAL A 64 11.00 5.54 -1.48
N LEU A 65 9.95 5.19 -0.74
CA LEU A 65 9.56 5.89 0.48
C LEU A 65 9.53 4.91 1.63
N ALA A 66 9.93 5.37 2.81
CA ALA A 66 9.73 4.65 4.04
C ALA A 66 9.66 5.59 5.23
N PHE A 67 8.78 5.30 6.18
CA PHE A 67 8.76 5.95 7.47
C PHE A 67 8.47 4.96 8.58
N VAL A 68 8.98 5.26 9.78
CA VAL A 68 8.73 4.52 11.00
C VAL A 68 8.17 5.48 12.04
N TYR A 69 6.95 5.22 12.47
CA TYR A 69 6.28 5.96 13.52
C TYR A 69 6.32 5.17 14.82
N ASP A 70 6.98 5.73 15.82
CA ASP A 70 7.08 5.14 17.15
C ASP A 70 5.86 5.56 17.98
N HIS A 71 5.05 4.58 18.42
CA HIS A 71 3.81 4.85 19.15
C HIS A 71 4.07 5.47 20.52
N GLY A 72 5.16 5.08 21.19
CA GLY A 72 5.51 5.59 22.52
C GLY A 72 6.03 7.02 22.46
N ALA A 73 6.89 7.33 21.49
CA ALA A 73 7.39 8.68 21.26
C ALA A 73 6.36 9.59 20.58
N ARG A 74 5.35 9.00 19.93
CA ARG A 74 4.37 9.68 19.08
C ARG A 74 5.05 10.53 18.00
N ALA A 75 6.08 9.97 17.36
CA ALA A 75 6.91 10.67 16.39
C ALA A 75 7.40 9.74 15.29
N MET A 76 7.57 10.29 14.08
CA MET A 76 8.31 9.61 13.01
C MET A 76 9.81 9.64 13.34
N VAL A 77 10.37 8.49 13.73
CA VAL A 77 11.80 8.34 14.00
C VAL A 77 12.62 8.16 12.73
N VAL A 78 11.96 7.80 11.63
CA VAL A 78 12.46 7.83 10.26
C VAL A 78 11.33 8.35 9.38
N ASP A 79 11.65 9.28 8.50
CA ASP A 79 10.85 9.63 7.33
C ASP A 79 11.82 9.88 6.17
N LYS A 80 11.77 9.02 5.15
CA LYS A 80 12.68 9.09 4.01
C LYS A 80 11.97 8.84 2.69
N THR A 81 12.28 9.69 1.73
CA THR A 81 11.92 9.52 0.33
C THR A 81 13.16 9.72 -0.54
N ILE A 82 13.31 8.88 -1.56
CA ILE A 82 14.37 9.03 -2.57
C ILE A 82 13.77 8.84 -3.96
N VAL A 83 13.79 9.92 -4.74
CA VAL A 83 13.49 9.89 -6.18
C VAL A 83 14.76 9.55 -6.95
N ALA A 84 14.66 8.62 -7.89
CA ALA A 84 15.78 8.09 -8.66
C ALA A 84 15.39 7.81 -10.12
N PRO A 85 16.35 7.58 -11.04
CA PRO A 85 16.06 7.14 -12.39
C PRO A 85 15.33 5.78 -12.43
N ALA A 86 14.44 5.54 -13.39
CA ALA A 86 13.63 4.30 -13.44
C ALA A 86 14.43 2.98 -13.47
N PHE A 87 15.68 2.99 -13.93
CA PHE A 87 16.51 1.78 -13.98
C PHE A 87 17.03 1.33 -12.60
N THR A 88 16.95 2.20 -11.58
CA THR A 88 17.37 1.84 -10.21
C THR A 88 16.33 1.00 -9.48
N ALA A 89 15.13 0.85 -10.05
CA ALA A 89 14.06 0.07 -9.48
C ALA A 89 13.48 -0.97 -10.44
N HIS A 90 13.07 -2.09 -9.85
CA HIS A 90 12.30 -3.15 -10.47
C HIS A 90 11.03 -3.36 -9.66
N VAL A 91 9.92 -3.58 -10.34
CA VAL A 91 8.68 -4.13 -9.79
C VAL A 91 8.21 -5.13 -10.83
N THR A 92 7.81 -6.33 -10.41
CA THR A 92 7.34 -7.43 -11.25
C THR A 92 6.03 -7.10 -11.99
N ASP A 93 5.61 -7.94 -12.93
CA ASP A 93 4.26 -7.95 -13.51
C ASP A 93 3.33 -9.01 -12.85
N ASP A 94 3.91 -9.87 -12.02
CA ASP A 94 3.25 -10.94 -11.27
C ASP A 94 3.72 -10.93 -9.80
N ALA A 95 2.85 -10.50 -8.89
CA ALA A 95 3.14 -10.40 -7.45
C ALA A 95 3.23 -11.76 -6.74
N HIS A 96 2.86 -12.85 -7.42
CA HIS A 96 2.89 -14.23 -6.91
C HIS A 96 3.98 -15.08 -7.57
N ALA A 97 4.74 -14.52 -8.51
CA ALA A 97 5.89 -15.21 -9.09
C ALA A 97 6.96 -15.49 -8.03
N PRO A 98 7.62 -16.66 -8.06
CA PRO A 98 8.72 -16.94 -7.14
C PRO A 98 9.94 -16.05 -7.43
N GLY A 99 10.69 -15.69 -6.39
CA GLY A 99 11.89 -14.87 -6.48
C GLY A 99 11.63 -13.37 -6.36
N LEU A 100 12.39 -12.56 -7.09
CA LEU A 100 12.41 -11.11 -6.92
C LEU A 100 11.12 -10.44 -7.43
N LEU A 101 10.31 -9.93 -6.50
CA LEU A 101 9.10 -9.16 -6.81
C LEU A 101 9.42 -7.69 -7.06
N ALA A 102 10.22 -7.08 -6.19
CA ALA A 102 10.59 -5.67 -6.33
C ALA A 102 11.97 -5.40 -5.73
N ARG A 103 12.65 -4.40 -6.29
CA ARG A 103 13.98 -3.98 -5.84
C ARG A 103 14.17 -2.48 -6.07
N PHE A 104 14.84 -1.82 -5.15
CA PHE A 104 15.35 -0.47 -5.31
C PHE A 104 16.79 -0.42 -4.80
N ASP A 105 17.72 0.01 -5.66
CA ASP A 105 19.12 0.21 -5.31
C ASP A 105 19.62 1.56 -5.83
N PHE A 106 19.79 2.51 -4.94
CA PHE A 106 20.30 3.83 -5.29
C PHE A 106 20.83 4.57 -4.07
N ALA A 107 21.91 5.35 -4.26
CA ALA A 107 22.49 6.20 -3.22
C ALA A 107 22.75 5.47 -1.87
N GLY A 108 23.26 4.24 -1.94
CA GLY A 108 23.54 3.40 -0.78
C GLY A 108 22.31 2.84 -0.05
N SER A 109 21.11 3.08 -0.59
CA SER A 109 19.86 2.49 -0.10
C SER A 109 19.52 1.23 -0.88
N HIS A 110 19.08 0.20 -0.16
CA HIS A 110 18.79 -1.12 -0.70
C HIS A 110 17.46 -1.60 -0.15
N VAL A 111 16.48 -1.84 -1.00
CA VAL A 111 15.18 -2.40 -0.62
C VAL A 111 14.82 -3.52 -1.58
N ALA A 112 14.41 -4.67 -1.06
CA ALA A 112 14.03 -5.82 -1.86
C ALA A 112 12.81 -6.52 -1.25
N PHE A 113 11.95 -6.99 -2.14
CA PHE A 113 10.80 -7.85 -1.88
C PHE A 113 11.00 -9.13 -2.69
N GLU A 114 11.07 -10.27 -2.02
CA GLU A 114 11.28 -11.58 -2.63
C GLU A 114 10.21 -12.55 -2.14
N ARG A 115 9.71 -13.40 -3.03
CA ARG A 115 8.74 -14.45 -2.69
C ARG A 115 9.43 -15.80 -2.64
N SER A 116 9.32 -16.49 -1.50
CA SER A 116 9.89 -17.81 -1.25
C SER A 116 8.78 -18.75 -0.77
N GLY A 117 8.19 -19.52 -1.68
CA GLY A 117 7.00 -20.30 -1.39
C GLY A 117 5.81 -19.40 -1.04
N PRO A 118 5.09 -19.63 0.08
CA PRO A 118 4.00 -18.76 0.52
C PRO A 118 4.51 -17.43 1.11
N ASP A 119 5.79 -17.34 1.46
CA ASP A 119 6.30 -16.25 2.28
C ASP A 119 6.78 -15.08 1.42
N LEU A 120 6.59 -13.86 1.95
CA LEU A 120 7.16 -12.63 1.43
C LEU A 120 8.34 -12.21 2.31
N GLU A 121 9.56 -12.31 1.76
CA GLU A 121 10.78 -11.78 2.37
C GLU A 121 10.94 -10.30 2.00
N VAL A 122 11.12 -9.45 3.02
CA VAL A 122 11.39 -8.02 2.82
C VAL A 122 12.69 -7.65 3.51
N ARG A 123 13.60 -7.05 2.73
CA ARG A 123 14.88 -6.54 3.22
C ARG A 123 14.98 -5.07 2.88
N ALA A 124 15.29 -4.22 3.86
CA ALA A 124 15.40 -2.80 3.65
C ALA A 124 16.53 -2.18 4.47
N ARG A 125 17.37 -1.38 3.80
CA ARG A 125 18.34 -0.46 4.38
C ARG A 125 18.11 0.91 3.75
N LEU A 126 17.43 1.79 4.47
CA LEU A 126 17.01 3.09 3.97
C LEU A 126 16.78 4.07 5.13
N GLY A 127 17.43 5.25 5.09
CA GLY A 127 17.09 6.34 6.02
C GLY A 127 17.25 6.03 7.51
N GLY A 128 18.07 5.04 7.88
CA GLY A 128 18.22 4.58 9.26
C GLY A 128 17.40 3.34 9.63
N ILE A 129 16.57 2.83 8.71
CA ILE A 129 15.89 1.53 8.81
C ILE A 129 16.89 0.42 8.47
N ASP A 130 16.88 -0.64 9.26
CA ASP A 130 17.47 -1.95 8.96
C ASP A 130 16.38 -3.02 9.22
N LEU A 131 15.89 -3.61 8.13
CA LEU A 131 14.77 -4.55 8.13
C LEU A 131 15.19 -5.83 7.41
N GLU A 132 14.93 -6.97 8.04
CA GLU A 132 15.00 -8.29 7.43
C GLU A 132 13.88 -9.12 8.03
N VAL A 133 12.74 -9.18 7.34
CA VAL A 133 11.53 -9.84 7.82
C VAL A 133 10.99 -10.83 6.81
N LEU A 134 10.34 -11.86 7.34
CA LEU A 134 9.51 -12.80 6.61
C LEU A 134 8.06 -12.55 7.02
N CYS A 135 7.20 -12.31 6.04
CA CYS A 135 5.77 -12.22 6.21
C CYS A 135 5.14 -13.53 5.72
N ASP A 136 4.54 -14.28 6.64
CA ASP A 136 3.91 -15.58 6.38
C ASP A 136 2.44 -15.37 5.98
N GLU A 137 2.11 -15.74 4.75
CA GLU A 137 0.76 -15.66 4.18
C GLU A 137 -0.07 -16.94 4.38
N SER A 138 0.50 -18.01 4.93
CA SER A 138 -0.13 -19.35 4.96
C SER A 138 -1.42 -19.42 5.79
N VAL A 139 -1.52 -18.56 6.81
CA VAL A 139 -2.70 -18.44 7.70
C VAL A 139 -3.43 -17.10 7.54
N ALA A 140 -2.94 -16.22 6.66
CA ALA A 140 -3.59 -14.95 6.36
C ALA A 140 -4.84 -15.19 5.50
N PRO A 141 -5.87 -14.32 5.60
CA PRO A 141 -6.96 -14.33 4.63
C PRO A 141 -6.42 -14.14 3.21
N LEU A 142 -7.20 -14.58 2.22
CA LEU A 142 -6.92 -14.26 0.83
C LEU A 142 -6.87 -12.73 0.61
N GLY A 143 -6.35 -12.30 -0.54
CA GLY A 143 -6.34 -10.88 -0.92
C GLY A 143 -7.66 -10.41 -1.53
N VAL A 144 -7.84 -9.10 -1.59
CA VAL A 144 -8.76 -8.44 -2.54
C VAL A 144 -7.96 -7.99 -3.75
N ALA A 145 -8.33 -8.47 -4.92
CA ALA A 145 -7.80 -8.00 -6.20
C ALA A 145 -8.87 -7.19 -6.93
N ALA A 146 -8.49 -6.05 -7.52
CA ALA A 146 -9.37 -5.23 -8.34
C ALA A 146 -8.74 -4.99 -9.70
N ILE A 147 -9.54 -5.13 -10.76
CA ILE A 147 -9.11 -4.79 -12.12
C ILE A 147 -10.11 -3.80 -12.70
N ALA A 148 -9.63 -2.60 -13.02
CA ALA A 148 -10.45 -1.48 -13.44
C ALA A 148 -10.13 -1.03 -14.86
N ASP A 149 -11.19 -0.76 -15.63
CA ASP A 149 -11.10 0.01 -16.86
C ASP A 149 -11.18 1.50 -16.49
N LEU A 150 -10.14 2.25 -16.85
CA LEU A 150 -10.06 3.69 -16.59
C LEU A 150 -10.46 4.51 -17.83
N GLY A 151 -10.92 3.85 -18.90
CA GLY A 151 -11.31 4.47 -20.16
C GLY A 151 -10.12 4.78 -21.08
N GLY A 152 -10.39 4.93 -22.39
CA GLY A 152 -9.37 5.30 -23.37
C GLY A 152 -8.21 4.30 -23.50
N GLY A 153 -8.44 3.03 -23.16
CA GLY A 153 -7.41 1.98 -23.14
C GLY A 153 -6.52 1.97 -21.90
N LEU A 154 -6.79 2.83 -20.92
CA LEU A 154 -6.13 2.88 -19.62
C LEU A 154 -6.76 1.86 -18.67
N ARG A 155 -5.93 1.19 -17.88
CA ARG A 155 -6.36 0.08 -17.02
C ARG A 155 -5.51 0.05 -15.76
N ASN A 156 -6.08 -0.41 -14.67
CA ASN A 156 -5.35 -0.62 -13.43
C ASN A 156 -5.69 -1.97 -12.82
N ALA A 157 -4.71 -2.63 -12.24
CA ALA A 157 -4.90 -3.83 -11.45
C ALA A 157 -4.24 -3.65 -10.10
N THR A 158 -4.95 -3.97 -9.03
CA THR A 158 -4.42 -3.89 -7.67
C THR A 158 -4.68 -5.18 -6.90
N GLU A 159 -3.87 -5.44 -5.89
CA GLU A 159 -4.12 -6.47 -4.90
C GLU A 159 -3.70 -5.99 -3.52
N LYS A 160 -4.57 -6.20 -2.54
CA LYS A 160 -4.28 -5.93 -1.13
C LYS A 160 -4.37 -7.20 -0.30
N ARG A 161 -3.37 -7.38 0.54
CA ARG A 161 -3.26 -8.47 1.51
C ARG A 161 -2.98 -7.90 2.88
N ALA A 162 -3.44 -8.58 3.91
CA ALA A 162 -3.32 -8.13 5.30
C ALA A 162 -3.24 -9.32 6.24
N LEU A 163 -2.92 -9.04 7.51
CA LEU A 163 -2.89 -10.01 8.60
C LEU A 163 -1.88 -11.15 8.41
N MET A 164 -0.79 -10.91 7.65
CA MET A 164 0.33 -11.85 7.60
C MET A 164 1.09 -11.79 8.91
N SER A 165 1.53 -12.95 9.42
CA SER A 165 2.38 -12.96 10.61
C SER A 165 3.81 -12.60 10.25
N VAL A 166 4.49 -11.84 11.11
CA VAL A 166 5.84 -11.33 10.81
C VAL A 166 6.87 -11.90 11.78
N ARG A 167 8.00 -12.34 11.24
CA ARG A 167 9.20 -12.70 12.02
C ARG A 167 10.45 -12.13 11.39
N GLY A 168 11.48 -11.89 12.19
CA GLY A 168 12.78 -11.40 11.70
C GLY A 168 13.35 -10.29 12.58
N ARG A 169 14.01 -9.31 11.95
CA ARG A 169 14.64 -8.17 12.61
C ARG A 169 14.11 -6.87 12.04
N PHE A 170 13.76 -5.96 12.93
CA PHE A 170 13.37 -4.60 12.60
C PHE A 170 14.06 -3.63 13.55
N ALA A 171 14.88 -2.74 12.98
CA ALA A 171 15.46 -1.62 13.69
C ALA A 171 15.30 -0.33 12.88
N ALA A 172 15.18 0.79 13.59
CA ALA A 172 15.16 2.12 12.98
C ALA A 172 15.86 3.12 13.91
N SER A 173 16.73 3.97 13.35
CA SER A 173 17.43 5.03 14.07
C SER A 173 18.16 4.54 15.35
N GLY A 174 18.76 3.34 15.27
CA GLY A 174 19.51 2.72 16.37
C GLY A 174 18.67 2.01 17.44
N ARG A 175 17.33 2.01 17.32
CA ARG A 175 16.41 1.27 18.19
C ARG A 175 15.90 0.02 17.49
N SER A 176 15.86 -1.11 18.19
CA SER A 176 15.19 -2.34 17.75
C SER A 176 13.74 -2.38 18.22
N TYR A 177 12.85 -2.91 17.38
CA TYR A 177 11.42 -3.07 17.67
C TYR A 177 11.08 -4.56 17.79
N ALA A 178 10.34 -4.93 18.82
CA ALA A 178 9.89 -6.32 18.97
C ALA A 178 8.80 -6.66 17.94
N LEU A 179 8.95 -7.81 17.27
CA LEU A 179 8.00 -8.31 16.27
C LEU A 179 7.05 -9.38 16.84
N GLU A 180 7.04 -9.58 18.15
CA GLU A 180 6.13 -10.51 18.82
C GLU A 180 4.68 -10.10 18.51
N GLY A 181 3.99 -10.91 17.71
CA GLY A 181 2.62 -10.61 17.29
C GLY A 181 2.46 -9.48 16.28
N ALA A 182 3.54 -9.05 15.64
CA ALA A 182 3.48 -8.10 14.55
C ALA A 182 2.75 -8.71 13.35
N THR A 183 2.01 -7.85 12.65
CA THR A 183 1.34 -8.19 11.39
C THR A 183 1.82 -7.32 10.27
N ALA A 184 1.70 -7.83 9.05
CA ALA A 184 1.96 -7.07 7.84
C ALA A 184 0.78 -7.12 6.88
N GLY A 185 0.72 -6.10 6.03
CA GLY A 185 -0.11 -6.03 4.84
C GLY A 185 0.67 -5.44 3.68
N TRP A 186 0.30 -5.80 2.46
CA TRP A 186 0.89 -5.20 1.27
C TRP A 186 -0.16 -4.78 0.26
N ASP A 187 0.16 -3.73 -0.49
CA ASP A 187 -0.56 -3.28 -1.67
C ASP A 187 0.36 -3.40 -2.89
N TYR A 188 -0.12 -4.10 -3.92
CA TYR A 188 0.52 -4.16 -5.22
C TYR A 188 -0.38 -3.49 -6.24
N THR A 189 0.22 -2.66 -7.11
CA THR A 189 -0.48 -2.08 -8.25
C THR A 189 0.32 -2.23 -9.52
N ASN A 190 -0.38 -2.54 -10.61
CA ASN A 190 0.14 -2.52 -11.97
C ASN A 190 -0.88 -1.90 -12.93
N GLY A 191 -0.55 -0.73 -13.47
CA GLY A 191 -1.49 0.00 -14.33
C GLY A 191 -0.85 0.80 -15.47
N LEU A 192 -1.68 1.04 -16.48
CA LEU A 192 -1.53 2.09 -17.48
C LEU A 192 -2.41 3.26 -17.04
N LEU A 193 -1.81 4.21 -16.34
CA LEU A 193 -2.57 5.22 -15.60
C LEU A 193 -2.78 6.53 -16.39
N PRO A 194 -3.87 7.27 -16.13
CA PRO A 194 -4.07 8.60 -16.67
C PRO A 194 -2.96 9.55 -16.24
N ARG A 195 -2.87 10.69 -16.93
CA ARG A 195 -1.79 11.66 -16.66
C ARG A 195 -1.96 12.30 -15.29
N HIS A 196 -3.20 12.48 -14.90
CA HIS A 196 -3.62 13.03 -13.63
C HIS A 196 -4.39 11.95 -12.89
N THR A 197 -3.94 11.63 -11.69
CA THR A 197 -4.56 10.65 -10.81
C THR A 197 -4.86 11.28 -9.47
N LYS A 198 -6.03 10.96 -8.91
CA LYS A 198 -6.46 11.46 -7.61
C LYS A 198 -7.24 10.40 -6.86
N TRP A 199 -6.90 10.18 -5.60
CA TRP A 199 -7.62 9.28 -4.72
C TRP A 199 -7.37 9.62 -3.25
N ARG A 200 -8.18 9.02 -2.38
CA ARG A 200 -7.87 8.87 -0.96
C ARG A 200 -7.82 7.41 -0.63
N TRP A 201 -6.99 7.06 0.35
CA TRP A 201 -6.77 5.70 0.74
C TRP A 201 -6.65 5.59 2.25
N ALA A 202 -7.08 4.48 2.81
CA ALA A 202 -6.84 4.12 4.20
C ALA A 202 -6.51 2.65 4.32
N PHE A 203 -5.52 2.35 5.14
CA PHE A 203 -5.14 0.99 5.49
C PHE A 203 -4.97 0.89 6.99
N GLY A 204 -5.88 0.15 7.63
CA GLY A 204 -5.82 -0.18 9.05
C GLY A 204 -5.35 -1.62 9.22
N LEU A 205 -4.46 -1.88 10.16
CA LEU A 205 -3.88 -3.21 10.35
C LEU A 205 -3.65 -3.49 11.83
N GLY A 206 -4.37 -4.48 12.33
CA GLY A 206 -4.23 -5.02 13.68
C GLY A 206 -3.79 -6.48 13.65
N ARG A 207 -4.04 -7.19 14.75
CA ARG A 207 -3.69 -8.61 14.89
C ARG A 207 -4.67 -9.52 14.15
N ASP A 208 -5.95 -9.22 14.22
CA ASP A 208 -7.07 -10.05 13.76
C ASP A 208 -8.06 -9.30 12.86
N LEU A 209 -7.87 -7.99 12.73
CA LEU A 209 -8.71 -7.08 11.96
C LEU A 209 -7.81 -6.18 11.11
N ALA A 210 -8.11 -6.08 9.81
CA ALA A 210 -7.51 -5.09 8.93
C ALA A 210 -8.53 -4.62 7.91
N PHE A 211 -8.29 -3.48 7.28
CA PHE A 211 -9.13 -3.02 6.19
C PHE A 211 -8.32 -2.20 5.18
N ASN A 212 -8.81 -2.23 3.95
CA ASN A 212 -8.36 -1.39 2.85
C ASN A 212 -9.57 -0.58 2.35
N LEU A 213 -9.46 0.74 2.30
CA LEU A 213 -10.53 1.64 1.87
C LEU A 213 -9.99 2.65 0.86
N VAL A 214 -10.75 2.92 -0.20
CA VAL A 214 -10.37 3.83 -1.28
C VAL A 214 -11.55 4.74 -1.60
N GLU A 215 -11.29 6.03 -1.84
CA GLU A 215 -12.25 6.95 -2.46
C GLU A 215 -11.71 7.42 -3.81
N GLY A 216 -12.49 7.19 -4.87
CA GLY A 216 -12.12 7.51 -6.25
C GLY A 216 -11.09 6.57 -6.88
N PHE A 217 -10.63 6.93 -8.08
CA PHE A 217 -9.72 6.14 -8.91
C PHE A 217 -10.26 4.74 -9.28
N VAL A 218 -10.00 3.71 -8.47
CA VAL A 218 -10.65 2.38 -8.64
C VAL A 218 -11.88 2.22 -7.74
N GLY A 219 -11.90 2.86 -6.58
CA GLY A 219 -13.07 2.96 -5.70
C GLY A 219 -13.49 1.64 -5.04
N GLU A 220 -14.80 1.43 -4.93
CA GLU A 220 -15.45 0.32 -4.20
C GLU A 220 -14.82 -1.05 -4.46
N ALA A 221 -14.36 -1.33 -5.68
CA ALA A 221 -13.86 -2.64 -6.07
C ALA A 221 -12.66 -3.13 -5.24
N GLU A 222 -11.93 -2.22 -4.60
CA GLU A 222 -10.77 -2.55 -3.75
C GLU A 222 -11.08 -2.44 -2.26
N CYS A 223 -12.27 -1.95 -1.89
CA CYS A 223 -12.65 -1.72 -0.50
C CYS A 223 -12.99 -3.05 0.18
N ALA A 224 -12.27 -3.40 1.24
CA ALA A 224 -12.43 -4.68 1.90
C ALA A 224 -12.05 -4.65 3.39
N LEU A 225 -12.77 -5.47 4.16
CA LEU A 225 -12.46 -5.86 5.52
C LEU A 225 -11.78 -7.24 5.50
N PHE A 226 -10.70 -7.38 6.26
CA PHE A 226 -10.05 -8.65 6.54
C PHE A 226 -10.34 -9.00 8.01
N ALA A 227 -11.15 -10.03 8.23
CA ALA A 227 -11.55 -10.48 9.57
C ALA A 227 -12.03 -11.92 9.53
N ASP A 228 -11.86 -12.63 10.65
CA ASP A 228 -12.29 -14.03 10.82
C ASP A 228 -11.76 -14.98 9.73
N GLY A 229 -10.52 -14.74 9.27
CA GLY A 229 -9.89 -15.54 8.21
C GLY A 229 -10.47 -15.34 6.80
N ALA A 230 -11.32 -14.33 6.60
CA ALA A 230 -11.96 -14.05 5.32
C ALA A 230 -11.82 -12.57 4.90
N VAL A 231 -12.15 -12.31 3.63
CA VAL A 231 -12.25 -10.98 3.04
C VAL A 231 -13.71 -10.66 2.80
N HIS A 232 -14.16 -9.51 3.27
CA HIS A 232 -15.53 -9.03 3.11
C HIS A 232 -15.51 -7.71 2.32
N PRO A 233 -16.24 -7.59 1.21
CA PRO A 233 -16.30 -6.35 0.46
C PRO A 233 -16.97 -5.25 1.30
N LEU A 234 -16.52 -4.02 1.11
CA LEU A 234 -17.05 -2.82 1.75
C LEU A 234 -17.48 -1.81 0.70
N ALA A 235 -18.43 -0.94 1.07
CA ALA A 235 -18.79 0.21 0.24
C ALA A 235 -17.63 1.19 0.13
N GLU A 236 -17.59 1.95 -0.97
CA GLU A 236 -16.66 3.08 -1.11
C GLU A 236 -16.99 4.19 -0.09
N PRO A 237 -16.08 4.56 0.81
CA PRO A 237 -16.37 5.61 1.77
C PRO A 237 -16.14 7.02 1.24
N ARG A 238 -16.45 8.00 2.08
CA ARG A 238 -16.10 9.41 1.90
C ARG A 238 -15.13 9.85 2.98
N PHE A 239 -14.02 10.44 2.55
CA PHE A 239 -12.98 10.99 3.41
C PHE A 239 -13.22 12.49 3.60
N THR A 240 -13.45 12.90 4.84
CA THR A 240 -13.60 14.31 5.22
C THR A 240 -12.43 14.73 6.09
N PHE A 241 -11.67 15.72 5.63
CA PHE A 241 -10.51 16.29 6.32
C PHE A 241 -10.19 17.68 5.77
N ASP A 242 -9.43 18.47 6.53
CA ASP A 242 -8.94 19.77 6.08
C ASP A 242 -7.54 19.61 5.47
N ARG A 243 -7.43 19.76 4.15
CA ARG A 243 -6.13 19.66 3.44
C ARG A 243 -5.10 20.67 3.93
N THR A 244 -5.53 21.79 4.52
CA THR A 244 -4.62 22.82 5.08
C THR A 244 -4.15 22.49 6.48
N ARG A 245 -4.83 21.56 7.16
CA ARG A 245 -4.51 21.04 8.49
C ARG A 245 -4.54 19.50 8.46
N PRO A 246 -3.63 18.85 7.73
CA PRO A 246 -3.67 17.40 7.53
C PRO A 246 -3.42 16.59 8.82
N SER A 247 -2.93 17.24 9.89
CA SER A 247 -2.80 16.69 11.23
C SER A 247 -4.12 16.68 12.04
N ASP A 248 -5.15 17.40 11.59
CA ASP A 248 -6.47 17.31 12.20
C ASP A 248 -7.08 15.92 11.91
N PRO A 249 -7.95 15.37 12.78
CA PRO A 249 -8.53 14.06 12.57
C PRO A 249 -9.32 13.95 11.26
N TRP A 250 -9.22 12.80 10.60
CA TRP A 250 -9.96 12.49 9.38
C TRP A 250 -11.22 11.70 9.73
N ARG A 251 -12.31 11.91 8.98
CA ARG A 251 -13.53 11.09 9.05
C ARG A 251 -13.66 10.25 7.79
N ILE A 252 -14.05 9.00 7.94
CA ILE A 252 -14.23 8.04 6.86
C ILE A 252 -15.58 7.36 7.07
N GLU A 253 -16.54 7.66 6.20
CA GLU A 253 -17.95 7.30 6.39
C GLU A 253 -18.53 6.63 5.14
N ALA A 254 -19.30 5.57 5.35
CA ALA A 254 -20.08 4.84 4.34
C ALA A 254 -21.21 4.05 5.03
N ASP A 255 -22.03 3.33 4.26
CA ASP A 255 -22.89 2.31 4.87
C ASP A 255 -22.02 1.23 5.54
N GLY A 256 -22.27 0.99 6.84
CA GLY A 256 -21.47 0.09 7.67
C GLY A 256 -20.05 0.58 8.01
N ILE A 257 -19.68 1.84 7.73
CA ILE A 257 -18.37 2.41 8.08
C ILE A 257 -18.58 3.76 8.77
N ASP A 258 -18.09 3.89 10.00
CA ASP A 258 -18.00 5.16 10.73
C ASP A 258 -16.67 5.16 11.48
N LEU A 259 -15.63 5.73 10.85
CA LEU A 259 -14.29 5.76 11.39
C LEU A 259 -13.78 7.20 11.53
N ARG A 260 -13.08 7.42 12.63
CA ARG A 260 -12.23 8.58 12.86
C ARG A 260 -10.78 8.12 12.89
N PHE A 261 -9.92 8.81 12.14
CA PHE A 261 -8.48 8.61 12.18
C PHE A 261 -7.82 9.74 12.98
N GLU A 262 -7.18 9.39 14.08
CA GLU A 262 -6.37 10.30 14.87
C GLU A 262 -4.94 10.29 14.34
N VAL A 263 -4.53 11.41 13.74
CA VAL A 263 -3.20 11.56 13.13
C VAL A 263 -2.16 11.68 14.23
N GLY A 264 -1.10 10.87 14.12
CA GLY A 264 0.13 11.01 14.90
C GLY A 264 1.09 11.97 14.21
N GLU A 265 1.52 11.62 13.00
CA GLU A 265 2.45 12.41 12.20
C GLU A 265 2.08 12.35 10.71
N VAL A 266 2.57 13.31 9.94
CA VAL A 266 2.24 13.43 8.52
C VAL A 266 3.49 13.27 7.66
N HIS A 267 3.58 12.15 6.95
CA HIS A 267 4.50 12.05 5.82
C HIS A 267 3.92 12.86 4.66
N ALA A 268 4.71 13.77 4.08
CA ALA A 268 4.27 14.62 2.97
C ALA A 268 5.34 14.77 1.90
N GLN A 269 4.91 14.74 0.63
CA GLN A 269 5.76 15.07 -0.51
C GLN A 269 5.05 16.04 -1.44
N TYR A 270 5.70 17.17 -1.69
CA TYR A 270 5.24 18.18 -2.63
C TYR A 270 6.28 18.36 -3.73
N THR A 271 5.87 18.07 -4.97
CA THR A 271 6.72 18.26 -6.15
C THR A 271 6.03 19.18 -7.14
N ASN A 272 6.76 20.14 -7.70
CA ASN A 272 6.29 20.94 -8.83
C ASN A 272 7.44 21.19 -9.80
N LEU A 273 7.57 20.31 -10.80
CA LEU A 273 8.56 20.38 -11.87
C LEU A 273 7.89 20.79 -13.21
N LEU A 274 6.88 21.67 -13.13
CA LEU A 274 6.01 22.12 -14.22
C LEU A 274 5.14 21.01 -14.82
N LEU A 275 5.76 20.05 -15.52
CA LEU A 275 5.09 18.92 -16.18
C LEU A 275 4.74 17.80 -15.19
N VAL A 276 5.49 17.69 -14.10
CA VAL A 276 5.24 16.74 -13.00
C VAL A 276 4.84 17.54 -11.77
N ARG A 277 3.66 17.25 -11.21
CA ARG A 277 3.20 17.85 -9.96
C ARG A 277 2.67 16.76 -9.04
N SER A 278 3.08 16.76 -7.79
CA SER A 278 2.61 15.81 -6.80
C SER A 278 2.24 16.55 -5.54
N HIS A 279 1.04 16.29 -5.05
CA HIS A 279 0.60 16.58 -3.70
C HIS A 279 0.26 15.24 -3.05
N PHE A 280 1.19 14.74 -2.24
CA PHE A 280 1.08 13.45 -1.58
C PHE A 280 1.14 13.65 -0.07
N LEU A 281 0.13 13.16 0.61
CA LEU A 281 0.04 13.10 2.07
C LEU A 281 -0.21 11.64 2.45
N GLN A 282 0.58 11.11 3.38
CA GLN A 282 0.30 9.81 4.00
C GLN A 282 0.42 9.92 5.53
N PRO A 283 -0.58 10.49 6.22
CA PRO A 283 -0.59 10.52 7.67
C PRO A 283 -0.62 9.12 8.29
N VAL A 284 0.13 8.94 9.37
CA VAL A 284 0.15 7.73 10.21
C VAL A 284 -0.52 8.02 11.55
N GLY A 285 -1.18 7.03 12.13
CA GLY A 285 -2.01 7.25 13.30
C GLY A 285 -2.85 6.03 13.65
N HIS A 286 -3.99 6.27 14.29
CA HIS A 286 -4.88 5.22 14.78
C HIS A 286 -6.33 5.46 14.37
N PHE A 287 -7.01 4.39 14.02
CA PHE A 287 -8.43 4.38 13.72
C PHE A 287 -9.25 4.06 14.98
N HIS A 288 -10.39 4.73 15.08
CA HIS A 288 -11.42 4.51 16.10
C HIS A 288 -12.80 4.56 15.46
N GLY A 289 -13.75 3.78 15.95
CA GLY A 289 -15.14 3.80 15.48
C GLY A 289 -15.68 2.40 15.22
N THR A 290 -16.41 2.24 14.12
CA THR A 290 -17.01 0.95 13.74
C THR A 290 -16.87 0.65 12.24
N ILE A 291 -16.69 -0.62 11.92
CA ILE A 291 -16.65 -1.12 10.54
C ILE A 291 -17.35 -2.48 10.45
N ALA A 292 -18.35 -2.60 9.59
CA ALA A 292 -19.21 -3.77 9.42
C ALA A 292 -19.71 -4.36 10.75
N GLY A 293 -20.12 -3.50 11.69
CA GLY A 293 -20.61 -3.88 13.03
C GLY A 293 -19.52 -4.27 14.03
N ARG A 294 -18.24 -4.15 13.69
CA ARG A 294 -17.11 -4.39 14.59
C ARG A 294 -16.59 -3.08 15.16
N THR A 295 -16.23 -3.09 16.43
CA THR A 295 -15.55 -1.96 17.06
C THR A 295 -14.09 -1.90 16.61
N VAL A 296 -13.67 -0.71 16.18
CA VAL A 296 -12.29 -0.36 15.92
C VAL A 296 -11.84 0.56 17.05
N ALA A 297 -10.81 0.17 17.78
CA ALA A 297 -10.27 0.98 18.87
C ALA A 297 -8.74 0.92 18.84
N ASP A 298 -8.13 2.08 18.63
CA ASP A 298 -6.67 2.24 18.63
C ASP A 298 -5.98 1.32 17.61
N LEU A 299 -6.61 1.14 16.44
CA LEU A 299 -6.08 0.30 15.37
C LEU A 299 -5.05 1.10 14.58
N PRO A 300 -3.76 0.71 14.55
CA PRO A 300 -2.76 1.49 13.86
C PRO A 300 -2.97 1.40 12.34
N GLY A 301 -2.55 2.46 11.65
CA GLY A 301 -2.58 2.49 10.20
C GLY A 301 -2.24 3.83 9.59
N VAL A 302 -2.58 3.96 8.32
CA VAL A 302 -2.33 5.16 7.53
C VAL A 302 -3.60 5.59 6.79
N VAL A 303 -3.70 6.90 6.58
CA VAL A 303 -4.58 7.48 5.57
C VAL A 303 -3.73 8.18 4.52
N GLU A 304 -4.31 8.46 3.38
CA GLU A 304 -3.61 9.09 2.27
C GLU A 304 -4.53 10.03 1.50
N ASP A 305 -3.98 11.15 1.07
CA ASP A 305 -4.56 11.97 -0.01
C ASP A 305 -3.50 12.18 -1.08
N GLN A 306 -3.83 11.74 -2.28
CA GLN A 306 -2.96 11.82 -3.44
C GLN A 306 -3.63 12.62 -4.56
N ASP A 307 -2.91 13.61 -5.08
CA ASP A 307 -3.26 14.36 -6.28
C ASP A 307 -1.97 14.55 -7.11
N VAL A 308 -1.81 13.70 -8.14
CA VAL A 308 -0.56 13.60 -8.90
C VAL A 308 -0.80 13.76 -10.38
N LEU A 309 -0.07 14.71 -10.95
CA LEU A 309 0.16 14.91 -12.36
C LEU A 309 1.53 14.30 -12.71
N TRP A 310 1.48 13.18 -13.45
CA TRP A 310 2.47 12.45 -14.28
C TRP A 310 3.76 13.10 -14.75
#